data_AF-A0AAJ2ST40-F1
#
_entry.id   AF-A0AAJ2ST40-F1
#
_cell.length_a   1.000
_cell.length_b   1.000
_cell.length_c   1.000
_cell.angle_alpha   90.00
_cell.angle_beta   90.00
_cell.angle_gamma   90.00
#
_symmetry.space_group_name_H-M   'P 1'
#
loop_
_entity.id
_entity.type
_entity.pdbx_description
1 polymer ?
#
loop_
_entity_poly.entity_id
_entity_poly.type
_entity_poly.pdbx_seq_one_letter_code
_entity_poly.pdbx_strand_id
1 'polypeptide(L)'
;MRWSGQGVDVERDDASPPLVRLSSVVRSVTTPEFDGITFHEILAKSALNRVPGGDSTLPFGWTINPYRGCSHACVYCFARPTHEYLDLDGGDDFDRQIVVKVNIAEVLSRELRRPSWQHAPVALGTNTDPYQRAEGRYRLMPGIIAALAESGTPFSILTKGTLLRRDLPLLAEAAQQVPVDISMSIAIYDDELQQSLEPGTPTTAARLATVRAARDLGLDVSVFMMPVLPHLTDGVDHLRAALSAVRDSGATSVMYSALHLKPGVKEWFFAWLGREHPEVLDRYTDLYSRGTYAPTGYRKWLAARLRPLLAEYGLERGRTDPSTGSTRSRVHDALGDRAEAIAGSRALLAAELPGGARTAHPRLF
;
A
#
# COMPACT_ATOMS: atom_id res chain seq x y z
N MET A 1 -29.40 -23.26 -15.27
CA MET A 1 -30.49 -23.61 -14.32
C MET A 1 -29.92 -24.57 -13.29
N ARG A 2 -30.37 -24.49 -12.03
CA ARG A 2 -29.98 -25.28 -10.84
C ARG A 2 -28.92 -24.67 -9.91
N TRP A 3 -29.33 -23.58 -9.27
CA TRP A 3 -29.10 -23.43 -7.84
C TRP A 3 -30.06 -24.37 -7.11
N SER A 4 -29.54 -25.32 -6.33
CA SER A 4 -30.27 -26.00 -5.26
C SER A 4 -29.35 -26.87 -4.41
N GLY A 5 -29.25 -26.54 -3.13
CA GLY A 5 -29.30 -27.55 -2.07
C GLY A 5 -28.11 -27.64 -1.11
N GLN A 6 -28.34 -27.11 0.11
CA GLN A 6 -27.92 -27.66 1.43
C GLN A 6 -26.42 -27.60 1.77
N GLY A 7 -25.96 -27.35 2.99
CA GLY A 7 -26.56 -27.18 4.31
C GLY A 7 -25.50 -26.61 5.28
N VAL A 8 -25.93 -26.23 6.48
CA VAL A 8 -25.14 -25.60 7.54
C VAL A 8 -24.25 -26.62 8.27
N ASP A 9 -23.17 -26.11 8.86
CA ASP A 9 -22.16 -26.72 9.73
C ASP A 9 -20.98 -27.46 9.09
N VAL A 10 -19.92 -26.68 8.83
CA VAL A 10 -18.54 -27.14 9.00
C VAL A 10 -17.76 -25.99 9.65
N GLU A 11 -17.46 -26.11 10.95
CA GLU A 11 -16.38 -25.33 11.57
C GLU A 11 -15.10 -25.54 10.74
N ARG A 12 -14.58 -24.46 10.17
CA ARG A 12 -13.27 -24.45 9.50
C ARG A 12 -12.46 -23.27 9.99
N ASP A 13 -11.25 -23.60 10.36
CA ASP A 13 -10.13 -22.78 10.83
C ASP A 13 -10.02 -21.44 10.07
N ASP A 14 -10.43 -20.34 10.72
CA ASP A 14 -10.57 -19.01 10.12
C ASP A 14 -9.21 -18.29 10.03
N ALA A 15 -8.46 -18.57 8.95
CA ALA A 15 -7.22 -17.87 8.58
C ALA A 15 -7.32 -17.07 7.26
N SER A 16 -8.53 -16.69 6.83
CA SER A 16 -8.76 -15.89 5.62
C SER A 16 -9.46 -14.56 5.93
N PRO A 17 -9.10 -13.44 5.26
CA PRO A 17 -9.84 -12.19 5.41
C PRO A 17 -11.31 -12.41 5.02
N PRO A 18 -12.26 -11.71 5.69
CA PRO A 18 -13.68 -11.98 5.52
C PRO A 18 -14.09 -11.86 4.05
N LEU A 19 -14.52 -13.00 3.50
CA LEU A 19 -14.90 -13.16 2.11
C LEU A 19 -16.10 -12.26 1.78
N VAL A 20 -15.87 -11.23 0.95
CA VAL A 20 -16.95 -10.60 0.19
C VAL A 20 -17.31 -11.58 -0.92
N ARG A 21 -18.42 -12.28 -0.80
CA ARG A 21 -19.04 -12.98 -1.94
C ARG A 21 -19.82 -11.95 -2.77
N LEU A 22 -19.85 -12.07 -4.09
CA LEU A 22 -20.68 -11.22 -4.97
C LEU A 22 -22.18 -11.25 -4.60
N SER A 23 -22.61 -12.22 -3.77
CA SER A 23 -23.93 -12.24 -3.12
C SER A 23 -24.17 -11.11 -2.10
N SER A 24 -23.18 -10.26 -1.81
CA SER A 24 -23.29 -9.08 -0.93
C SER A 24 -23.31 -7.75 -1.70
N VAL A 25 -23.35 -7.81 -3.03
CA VAL A 25 -23.51 -6.64 -3.90
C VAL A 25 -24.89 -6.04 -3.70
N VAL A 26 -24.90 -4.77 -3.29
CA VAL A 26 -26.12 -3.96 -3.20
C VAL A 26 -26.55 -3.56 -4.61
N ARG A 27 -25.60 -3.08 -5.41
CA ARG A 27 -25.82 -2.74 -6.81
C ARG A 27 -24.50 -2.65 -7.59
N SER A 28 -24.59 -2.83 -8.90
CA SER A 28 -23.52 -2.52 -9.85
C SER A 28 -23.85 -1.22 -10.59
N VAL A 29 -22.87 -0.33 -10.72
CA VAL A 29 -23.05 1.01 -11.31
C VAL A 29 -22.02 1.22 -12.40
N THR A 30 -22.47 1.64 -13.58
CA THR A 30 -21.63 2.19 -14.65
C THR A 30 -21.97 3.67 -14.83
N THR A 31 -20.98 4.49 -15.15
CA THR A 31 -21.17 5.94 -15.30
C THR A 31 -20.31 6.49 -16.42
N PRO A 32 -20.81 7.45 -17.24
CA PRO A 32 -20.05 7.98 -18.39
C PRO A 32 -18.66 8.54 -18.03
N GLU A 33 -18.48 9.10 -16.84
CA GLU A 33 -17.20 9.68 -16.38
C GLU A 33 -16.13 8.61 -16.12
N PHE A 34 -16.53 7.34 -16.07
CA PHE A 34 -15.70 6.17 -15.81
C PHE A 34 -15.97 5.10 -16.87
N ASP A 35 -15.88 5.51 -18.14
CA ASP A 35 -16.09 4.61 -19.27
C ASP A 35 -15.23 3.34 -19.15
N GLY A 36 -15.84 2.19 -19.44
CA GLY A 36 -15.24 0.88 -19.29
C GLY A 36 -15.07 0.36 -17.85
N ILE A 37 -15.50 1.09 -16.82
CA ILE A 37 -15.41 0.66 -15.41
C ILE A 37 -16.82 0.40 -14.84
N THR A 38 -16.96 -0.73 -14.14
CA THR A 38 -18.14 -1.08 -13.35
C THR A 38 -17.80 -1.05 -11.86
N PHE A 39 -18.61 -0.34 -11.09
CA PHE A 39 -18.49 -0.30 -9.63
C PHE A 39 -19.48 -1.25 -8.99
N HIS A 40 -19.01 -2.21 -8.20
CA HIS A 40 -19.84 -3.10 -7.40
C HIS A 40 -19.93 -2.59 -5.96
N GLU A 41 -21.01 -1.90 -5.63
CA GLU A 41 -21.21 -1.36 -4.30
C GLU A 41 -21.66 -2.47 -3.33
N ILE A 42 -20.93 -2.61 -2.21
CA ILE A 42 -21.20 -3.59 -1.17
C ILE A 42 -21.31 -2.90 0.20
N LEU A 43 -22.00 -3.57 1.12
CA LEU A 43 -21.92 -3.24 2.55
C LEU A 43 -20.83 -4.11 3.19
N ALA A 44 -19.76 -3.45 3.63
CA ALA A 44 -18.71 -4.09 4.40
C ALA A 44 -19.25 -4.57 5.75
N LYS A 45 -18.86 -5.78 6.14
CA LYS A 45 -19.07 -6.30 7.51
C LYS A 45 -17.96 -5.86 8.47
N SER A 46 -16.77 -5.64 7.92
CA SER A 46 -15.59 -5.18 8.64
C SER A 46 -14.75 -4.23 7.78
N ALA A 47 -14.13 -3.23 8.41
CA ALA A 47 -13.23 -2.29 7.75
C ALA A 47 -11.75 -2.66 8.00
N LEU A 48 -11.42 -3.02 9.25
CA LEU A 48 -10.07 -3.38 9.69
C LEU A 48 -9.72 -4.83 9.29
N ASN A 49 -8.63 -5.00 8.56
CA ASN A 49 -8.10 -6.30 8.17
C ASN A 49 -6.78 -6.55 8.91
N ARG A 50 -6.72 -7.64 9.70
CA ARG A 50 -5.49 -8.02 10.40
C ARG A 50 -4.48 -8.57 9.41
N VAL A 51 -3.24 -8.11 9.50
CA VAL A 51 -2.13 -8.66 8.71
C VAL A 51 -1.70 -9.98 9.38
N PRO A 52 -1.69 -11.12 8.66
CA PRO A 52 -1.25 -12.39 9.22
C PRO A 52 0.24 -12.36 9.60
N GLY A 53 0.59 -13.05 10.71
CA GLY A 53 1.94 -13.15 11.23
C GLY A 53 2.26 -12.05 12.24
N GLY A 54 2.21 -12.40 13.54
CA GLY A 54 2.55 -11.47 14.64
C GLY A 54 4.00 -10.97 14.63
N ASP A 55 4.87 -11.60 13.84
CA ASP A 55 6.27 -11.24 13.57
C ASP A 55 6.47 -10.75 12.12
N SER A 56 5.45 -10.17 11.48
CA SER A 56 5.60 -9.69 10.11
C SER A 56 6.73 -8.65 10.06
N THR A 57 7.61 -8.75 9.05
CA THR A 57 8.61 -7.71 8.74
C THR A 57 7.98 -6.38 8.31
N LEU A 58 6.65 -6.35 8.21
CA LEU A 58 5.88 -5.15 7.93
C LEU A 58 5.62 -4.42 9.24
N PRO A 59 5.73 -3.08 9.22
CA PRO A 59 5.69 -2.31 10.45
C PRO A 59 4.27 -2.02 10.97
N PHE A 60 3.24 -2.62 10.39
CA PHE A 60 1.84 -2.42 10.75
C PHE A 60 1.12 -3.76 10.90
N GLY A 61 0.18 -3.83 11.86
CA GLY A 61 -0.62 -5.02 12.12
C GLY A 61 -2.00 -5.03 11.46
N TRP A 62 -2.43 -3.88 10.92
CA TRP A 62 -3.79 -3.68 10.40
C TRP A 62 -3.80 -2.91 9.09
N THR A 63 -4.78 -3.17 8.24
CA THR A 63 -4.98 -2.46 6.97
C THR A 63 -6.44 -2.13 6.72
N ILE A 64 -6.69 -1.08 5.93
CA ILE A 64 -8.02 -0.75 5.41
C ILE A 64 -7.92 -0.71 3.88
N ASN A 65 -8.83 -1.44 3.23
CA ASN A 65 -8.99 -1.44 1.78
C ASN A 65 -10.42 -0.99 1.45
N PRO A 66 -10.64 0.30 1.12
CA PRO A 66 -11.96 0.84 0.74
C PRO A 66 -12.48 0.25 -0.57
N TYR A 67 -11.54 -0.09 -1.44
CA TYR A 67 -11.78 -0.63 -2.77
C TYR A 67 -11.14 -2.02 -2.91
N ARG A 68 -11.68 -2.85 -3.80
CA ARG A 68 -11.01 -4.02 -4.35
C ARG A 68 -11.00 -3.91 -5.86
N GLY A 69 -9.87 -4.22 -6.48
CA GLY A 69 -9.59 -3.82 -7.86
C GLY A 69 -8.98 -2.42 -7.89
N CYS A 70 -8.25 -2.12 -8.96
CA CYS A 70 -7.58 -0.83 -9.08
C CYS A 70 -7.50 -0.35 -10.53
N SER A 71 -8.19 0.75 -10.80
CA SER A 71 -8.18 1.44 -12.10
C SER A 71 -6.84 2.06 -12.51
N HIS A 72 -5.80 1.95 -11.67
CA HIS A 72 -4.43 2.26 -12.03
C HIS A 72 -3.84 1.28 -13.06
N ALA A 73 -4.38 0.06 -13.12
CA ALA A 73 -4.04 -0.95 -14.13
C ALA A 73 -2.55 -1.26 -14.26
N CYS A 74 -1.81 -1.28 -13.14
CA CYS A 74 -0.38 -1.55 -13.18
C CYS A 74 -0.12 -3.02 -13.60
N VAL A 75 0.62 -3.21 -14.68
CA VAL A 75 0.95 -4.54 -15.25
C VAL A 75 1.63 -5.45 -14.22
N TYR A 76 2.46 -4.87 -13.34
CA TYR A 76 3.21 -5.61 -12.32
C TYR A 76 2.47 -5.75 -10.96
N CYS A 77 1.18 -5.37 -10.86
CA CYS A 77 0.48 -5.26 -9.59
C CYS A 77 0.30 -6.62 -8.90
N PHE A 78 0.90 -6.80 -7.71
CA PHE A 78 0.81 -8.03 -6.93
C PHE A 78 -0.60 -8.33 -6.38
N ALA A 79 -1.51 -7.36 -6.42
CA ALA A 79 -2.86 -7.47 -5.90
C ALA A 79 -3.86 -8.05 -6.93
N ARG A 80 -3.46 -8.17 -8.20
CA ARG A 80 -4.27 -8.75 -9.27
C ARG A 80 -4.92 -10.11 -8.92
N PRO A 81 -4.19 -11.09 -8.34
CA PRO A 81 -4.78 -12.37 -7.96
C PRO A 81 -5.86 -12.27 -6.89
N THR A 82 -5.99 -11.12 -6.20
CA THR A 82 -7.08 -10.95 -5.24
C THR A 82 -8.45 -10.89 -5.92
N HIS A 83 -8.56 -10.65 -7.23
CA HIS A 83 -9.85 -10.71 -7.93
C HIS A 83 -10.36 -12.13 -8.17
N GLU A 84 -9.47 -13.12 -8.24
CA GLU A 84 -9.83 -14.52 -8.51
C GLU A 84 -10.72 -15.12 -7.41
N TYR A 85 -10.62 -14.66 -6.16
CA TYR A 85 -11.53 -15.09 -5.09
C TYR A 85 -12.96 -14.53 -5.23
N LEU A 86 -13.23 -13.69 -6.23
CA LEU A 86 -14.57 -13.18 -6.57
C LEU A 86 -15.14 -13.86 -7.83
N ASP A 87 -14.49 -14.91 -8.34
CA ASP A 87 -14.78 -15.49 -9.65
C ASP A 87 -14.61 -14.47 -10.81
N LEU A 88 -13.71 -13.51 -10.62
CA LEU A 88 -13.28 -12.50 -11.60
C LEU A 88 -11.83 -12.74 -12.03
N ASP A 89 -11.44 -12.28 -13.22
CA ASP A 89 -10.06 -12.46 -13.68
C ASP A 89 -9.06 -11.44 -13.06
N GLY A 90 -7.78 -11.83 -12.94
CA GLY A 90 -6.71 -10.96 -12.41
C GLY A 90 -6.16 -9.94 -13.42
N GLY A 91 -6.64 -9.95 -14.65
CA GLY A 91 -6.30 -9.05 -15.76
C GLY A 91 -7.29 -7.89 -15.88
N ASP A 92 -8.17 -7.97 -16.87
CA ASP A 92 -9.07 -6.87 -17.26
C ASP A 92 -10.12 -6.61 -16.16
N ASP A 93 -10.66 -7.65 -15.55
CA ASP A 93 -11.62 -7.49 -14.45
C ASP A 93 -11.00 -6.79 -13.23
N PHE A 94 -9.73 -7.04 -12.90
CA PHE A 94 -9.07 -6.30 -11.80
C PHE A 94 -9.00 -4.79 -12.07
N ASP A 95 -8.85 -4.42 -13.34
CA ASP A 95 -8.69 -3.03 -13.77
C ASP A 95 -10.06 -2.32 -13.89
N ARG A 96 -11.13 -3.07 -14.16
CA ARG A 96 -12.46 -2.54 -14.54
C ARG A 96 -13.63 -2.90 -13.63
N GLN A 97 -13.57 -3.98 -12.87
CA GLN A 97 -14.64 -4.42 -11.95
C GLN A 97 -14.24 -4.03 -10.52
N ILE A 98 -14.58 -2.81 -10.11
CA ILE A 98 -14.13 -2.24 -8.83
C ILE A 98 -15.18 -2.46 -7.75
N VAL A 99 -14.87 -3.24 -6.73
CA VAL A 99 -15.74 -3.41 -5.56
C VAL A 99 -15.54 -2.23 -4.61
N VAL A 100 -16.64 -1.61 -4.19
CA VAL A 100 -16.65 -0.40 -3.36
C VAL A 100 -17.38 -0.67 -2.05
N LYS A 101 -16.70 -0.49 -0.92
CA LYS A 101 -17.28 -0.64 0.43
C LYS A 101 -17.94 0.67 0.86
N VAL A 102 -19.18 0.90 0.45
CA VAL A 102 -19.83 2.22 0.59
C VAL A 102 -20.09 2.66 2.04
N ASN A 103 -20.19 1.72 2.98
CA ASN A 103 -20.39 1.99 4.41
C ASN A 103 -19.08 1.89 5.24
N ILE A 104 -17.91 1.88 4.61
CA ILE A 104 -16.65 1.54 5.30
C ILE A 104 -16.32 2.49 6.46
N ALA A 105 -16.59 3.79 6.32
CA ALA A 105 -16.33 4.75 7.38
C ALA A 105 -17.20 4.49 8.63
N GLU A 106 -18.48 4.18 8.45
CA GLU A 106 -19.40 3.85 9.56
C GLU A 106 -18.93 2.60 10.30
N VAL A 107 -18.59 1.55 9.55
CA VAL A 107 -18.09 0.28 10.11
C VAL A 107 -16.79 0.50 10.86
N LEU A 108 -15.87 1.26 10.28
CA LEU A 108 -14.59 1.61 10.89
C LEU A 108 -14.79 2.35 12.21
N SER A 109 -15.59 3.41 12.24
CA SER A 109 -15.85 4.17 13.47
C SER A 109 -16.44 3.30 14.57
N ARG A 110 -17.29 2.31 14.23
CA ARG A 110 -17.81 1.34 15.19
C ARG A 110 -16.73 0.39 15.70
N GLU A 111 -15.86 -0.10 14.83
CA GLU A 111 -14.77 -1.01 15.20
C GLU A 111 -13.74 -0.32 16.12
N LEU A 112 -13.37 0.93 15.82
CA LEU A 112 -12.40 1.71 16.58
C LEU A 112 -12.89 2.13 17.98
N ARG A 113 -14.22 2.24 18.18
CA ARG A 113 -14.82 2.54 19.50
C ARG A 113 -14.86 1.35 20.46
N ARG A 114 -14.48 0.15 20.01
CA ARG A 114 -14.49 -1.04 20.87
C ARG A 114 -13.44 -0.88 21.98
N PRO A 115 -13.76 -1.18 23.25
CA PRO A 115 -12.78 -1.11 24.35
C PRO A 115 -11.54 -2.00 24.14
N SER A 116 -11.66 -3.03 23.28
CA SER A 116 -10.57 -3.93 22.92
C SER A 116 -9.60 -3.36 21.88
N TRP A 117 -9.94 -2.23 21.25
CA TRP A 117 -9.08 -1.61 20.24
C TRP A 117 -7.86 -0.97 20.91
N GLN A 118 -6.67 -1.38 20.47
CA GLN A 118 -5.41 -0.96 21.11
C GLN A 118 -4.74 0.22 20.41
N HIS A 119 -5.44 0.90 19.49
CA HIS A 119 -4.89 1.98 18.66
C HIS A 119 -3.67 1.50 17.86
N ALA A 120 -3.75 0.25 17.38
CA ALA A 120 -2.69 -0.35 16.59
C ALA A 120 -2.60 0.37 15.24
N PRO A 121 -1.39 0.65 14.73
CA PRO A 121 -1.19 1.39 13.48
C PRO A 121 -1.84 0.71 12.27
N VAL A 122 -2.52 1.53 11.45
CA VAL A 122 -3.32 1.08 10.30
C VAL A 122 -2.69 1.58 8.99
N ALA A 123 -2.48 0.67 8.03
CA ALA A 123 -1.96 1.03 6.72
C ALA A 123 -3.04 1.02 5.62
N LEU A 124 -3.03 2.05 4.78
CA LEU A 124 -3.84 2.16 3.58
C LEU A 124 -2.92 2.14 2.34
N GLY A 125 -3.43 1.62 1.22
CA GLY A 125 -2.63 1.50 -0.01
C GLY A 125 -1.79 0.22 -0.10
N THR A 126 -2.09 -0.79 0.73
CA THR A 126 -1.32 -2.04 0.80
C THR A 126 -1.77 -3.09 -0.19
N ASN A 127 -3.03 -3.05 -0.67
CA ASN A 127 -3.53 -3.98 -1.68
C ASN A 127 -4.15 -3.24 -2.86
N THR A 128 -4.94 -2.20 -2.59
CA THR A 128 -5.53 -1.31 -3.60
C THR A 128 -5.27 0.13 -3.24
N ASP A 129 -5.30 0.99 -4.25
CA ASP A 129 -5.02 2.40 -4.03
C ASP A 129 -6.25 3.14 -3.45
N PRO A 130 -6.12 3.81 -2.29
CA PRO A 130 -7.21 4.54 -1.67
C PRO A 130 -7.61 5.81 -2.43
N TYR A 131 -6.73 6.36 -3.27
CA TYR A 131 -6.93 7.57 -4.06
C TYR A 131 -6.93 7.30 -5.57
N GLN A 132 -7.26 6.07 -5.98
CA GLN A 132 -7.60 5.80 -7.38
C GLN A 132 -8.81 6.64 -7.83
N ARG A 133 -9.06 6.72 -9.14
CA ARG A 133 -10.12 7.57 -9.73
C ARG A 133 -11.49 7.42 -9.05
N ALA A 134 -11.84 6.20 -8.60
CA ALA A 134 -13.09 5.92 -7.88
C ALA A 134 -13.32 6.84 -6.67
N GLU A 135 -12.25 7.24 -5.97
CA GLU A 135 -12.30 8.12 -4.81
C GLU A 135 -12.80 9.54 -5.15
N GLY A 136 -12.71 9.97 -6.40
CA GLY A 136 -13.30 11.23 -6.87
C GLY A 136 -14.83 11.22 -6.80
N ARG A 137 -15.43 10.04 -6.99
CA ARG A 137 -16.88 9.82 -6.94
C ARG A 137 -17.35 9.48 -5.53
N TYR A 138 -16.73 8.48 -4.90
CA TYR A 138 -17.24 7.91 -3.65
C TYR A 138 -16.83 8.69 -2.40
N ARG A 139 -15.70 9.41 -2.44
CA ARG A 139 -15.22 10.24 -1.34
C ARG A 139 -15.21 9.52 0.01
N LEU A 140 -14.67 8.30 0.05
CA LEU A 140 -14.65 7.48 1.28
C LEU A 140 -13.53 7.90 2.22
N MET A 141 -12.43 8.46 1.68
CA MET A 141 -11.23 8.77 2.46
C MET A 141 -11.44 9.81 3.56
N PRO A 142 -12.19 10.92 3.38
CA PRO A 142 -12.42 11.89 4.45
C PRO A 142 -13.03 11.26 5.71
N GLY A 143 -14.02 10.38 5.55
CA GLY A 143 -14.64 9.67 6.68
C GLY A 143 -13.70 8.67 7.35
N ILE A 144 -12.84 8.01 6.58
CA ILE A 144 -11.82 7.09 7.11
C ILE A 144 -10.76 7.85 7.91
N ILE A 145 -10.25 8.97 7.37
CA ILE A 145 -9.24 9.81 8.03
C ILE A 145 -9.79 10.34 9.35
N ALA A 146 -11.00 10.90 9.34
CA ALA A 146 -11.66 11.40 10.55
C ALA A 146 -11.81 10.30 11.60
N ALA A 147 -12.33 9.12 11.23
CA ALA A 147 -12.50 8.01 12.16
C ALA A 147 -11.19 7.54 12.81
N LEU A 148 -10.10 7.47 12.03
CA LEU A 148 -8.77 7.09 12.55
C LEU A 148 -8.24 8.16 13.51
N ALA A 149 -8.26 9.43 13.10
CA ALA A 149 -7.76 10.55 13.90
C ALA A 149 -8.54 10.73 15.21
N GLU A 150 -9.88 10.77 15.15
CA GLU A 150 -10.76 10.92 16.33
C GLU A 150 -10.60 9.77 17.33
N SER A 151 -10.31 8.56 16.83
CA SER A 151 -10.05 7.41 17.68
C SER A 151 -8.65 7.40 18.30
N GLY A 152 -7.76 8.32 17.94
CA GLY A 152 -6.35 8.28 18.39
C GLY A 152 -5.53 7.18 17.71
N THR A 153 -5.96 6.66 16.56
CA THR A 153 -5.30 5.54 15.86
C THR A 153 -4.28 6.08 14.85
N PRO A 154 -2.98 5.77 14.99
CA PRO A 154 -1.95 6.12 14.00
C PRO A 154 -2.21 5.44 12.66
N PHE A 155 -1.88 6.10 11.55
CA PHE A 155 -2.05 5.49 10.24
C PHE A 155 -1.05 5.95 9.19
N SER A 156 -0.93 5.15 8.13
CA SER A 156 -0.11 5.47 6.96
C SER A 156 -0.89 5.33 5.67
N ILE A 157 -0.56 6.16 4.69
CA ILE A 157 -1.18 6.16 3.36
C ILE A 157 -0.07 5.98 2.31
N LEU A 158 -0.15 4.91 1.55
CA LEU A 158 0.60 4.72 0.31
C LEU A 158 -0.34 4.92 -0.89
N THR A 159 0.06 5.74 -1.86
CA THR A 159 -0.76 5.95 -3.07
C THR A 159 0.09 6.30 -4.29
N LYS A 160 -0.45 6.06 -5.49
CA LYS A 160 -0.03 6.65 -6.77
C LYS A 160 -0.96 7.79 -7.22
N GLY A 161 -2.10 7.96 -6.56
CA GLY A 161 -3.17 8.86 -6.95
C GLY A 161 -2.95 10.31 -6.49
N THR A 162 -3.17 11.26 -7.40
CA THR A 162 -3.04 12.70 -7.10
C THR A 162 -4.28 13.28 -6.41
N LEU A 163 -5.37 12.50 -6.28
CA LEU A 163 -6.56 12.91 -5.52
C LEU A 163 -6.26 13.12 -4.03
N LEU A 164 -5.15 12.57 -3.53
CA LEU A 164 -4.61 12.86 -2.20
C LEU A 164 -4.57 14.37 -1.91
N ARG A 165 -4.27 15.21 -2.93
CA ARG A 165 -4.21 16.68 -2.79
C ARG A 165 -5.47 17.29 -2.20
N ARG A 166 -6.65 16.72 -2.50
CA ARG A 166 -7.94 17.17 -1.97
C ARG A 166 -7.99 17.09 -0.45
N ASP A 167 -7.40 16.04 0.11
CA ASP A 167 -7.52 15.68 1.52
C ASP A 167 -6.27 16.06 2.33
N LEU A 168 -5.27 16.71 1.70
CA LEU A 168 -4.06 17.16 2.38
C LEU A 168 -4.33 18.11 3.58
N PRO A 169 -5.25 19.09 3.52
CA PRO A 169 -5.60 19.88 4.70
C PRO A 169 -6.13 19.03 5.86
N LEU A 170 -7.00 18.06 5.56
CA LEU A 170 -7.54 17.12 6.55
C LEU A 170 -6.45 16.23 7.15
N LEU A 171 -5.49 15.78 6.33
CA LEU A 171 -4.33 15.00 6.80
C LEU A 171 -3.39 15.84 7.67
N ALA A 172 -3.21 17.12 7.37
CA ALA A 172 -2.44 18.04 8.20
C ALA A 172 -3.09 18.25 9.58
N GLU A 173 -4.41 18.38 9.64
CA GLU A 173 -5.18 18.43 10.89
C GLU A 173 -5.09 17.11 11.67
N ALA A 174 -5.23 15.96 10.98
CA ALA A 174 -5.10 14.64 11.61
C ALA A 174 -3.70 14.41 12.19
N ALA A 175 -2.65 14.89 11.51
CA ALA A 175 -1.26 14.79 11.95
C ALA A 175 -0.96 15.57 13.24
N GLN A 176 -1.84 16.49 13.66
CA GLN A 176 -1.75 17.17 14.96
C GLN A 176 -2.30 16.32 16.12
N GLN A 177 -3.06 15.26 15.82
CA GLN A 177 -3.73 14.42 16.80
C GLN A 177 -3.07 13.03 16.92
N VAL A 178 -2.67 12.45 15.79
CA VAL A 178 -2.08 11.12 15.70
C VAL A 178 -0.89 11.12 14.74
N PRO A 179 0.06 10.16 14.84
CA PRO A 179 1.04 9.94 13.79
C PRO A 179 0.35 9.61 12.45
N VAL A 180 0.70 10.39 11.42
CA VAL A 180 0.22 10.21 10.05
C VAL A 180 1.42 10.20 9.11
N ASP A 181 1.63 9.09 8.42
CA ASP A 181 2.70 8.98 7.43
C ASP A 181 2.17 8.89 6.01
N ILE A 182 2.78 9.67 5.13
CA ILE A 182 2.38 9.75 3.72
C ILE A 182 3.49 9.20 2.85
N SER A 183 3.11 8.38 1.88
CA SER A 183 4.02 7.83 0.90
C SER A 183 3.43 7.90 -0.50
N MET A 184 4.23 8.36 -1.45
CA MET A 184 3.87 8.43 -2.86
C MET A 184 4.67 7.40 -3.66
N SER A 185 4.00 6.50 -4.36
CA SER A 185 4.65 5.52 -5.23
C SER A 185 4.96 6.14 -6.59
N ILE A 186 6.26 6.31 -6.85
CA ILE A 186 6.81 6.86 -8.09
C ILE A 186 7.99 5.97 -8.48
N ALA A 187 7.72 4.98 -9.32
CA ALA A 187 8.68 3.93 -9.65
C ALA A 187 9.49 4.22 -10.92
N ILE A 188 8.88 4.91 -11.90
CA ILE A 188 9.39 5.07 -13.25
C ILE A 188 9.42 6.56 -13.60
N TYR A 189 10.59 7.05 -14.04
CA TYR A 189 10.82 8.48 -14.36
C TYR A 189 11.01 8.73 -15.86
N ASP A 190 10.66 7.72 -16.66
CA ASP A 190 10.47 7.79 -18.09
C ASP A 190 8.96 7.74 -18.37
N ASP A 191 8.41 8.78 -19.00
CA ASP A 191 6.95 8.91 -19.13
C ASP A 191 6.35 7.86 -20.07
N GLU A 192 7.07 7.44 -21.12
CA GLU A 192 6.60 6.43 -22.07
C GLU A 192 6.53 5.05 -21.41
N LEU A 193 7.61 4.63 -20.74
CA LEU A 193 7.66 3.39 -19.97
C LEU A 193 6.67 3.40 -18.80
N GLN A 194 6.46 4.56 -18.18
CA GLN A 194 5.48 4.70 -17.10
C GLN A 194 4.07 4.48 -17.63
N GLN A 195 3.70 5.06 -18.76
CA GLN A 195 2.36 4.91 -19.34
C GLN A 195 2.12 3.49 -19.89
N SER A 196 3.16 2.81 -20.39
CA SER A 196 3.02 1.43 -20.84
C SER A 196 2.80 0.44 -19.68
N LEU A 197 3.32 0.73 -18.48
CA LEU A 197 3.23 -0.15 -17.30
C LEU A 197 2.15 0.24 -16.29
N GLU A 198 1.83 1.53 -16.18
CA GLU A 198 0.91 2.12 -15.22
C GLU A 198 -0.11 3.06 -15.91
N PRO A 199 -0.84 2.61 -16.95
CA PRO A 199 -1.63 3.48 -17.84
C PRO A 199 -2.76 4.22 -17.14
N GLY A 200 -3.27 3.68 -16.02
CA GLY A 200 -4.33 4.33 -15.25
C GLY A 200 -3.82 5.33 -14.21
N THR A 201 -2.50 5.48 -14.04
CA THR A 201 -1.91 6.33 -13.01
C THR A 201 -1.60 7.74 -13.51
N PRO A 202 -1.62 8.75 -12.63
CA PRO A 202 -1.14 10.07 -12.96
C PRO A 202 0.35 10.06 -13.34
N THR A 203 0.76 11.00 -14.21
CA THR A 203 2.15 11.12 -14.66
C THR A 203 3.11 11.30 -13.49
N THR A 204 4.39 10.97 -13.72
CA THR A 204 5.44 11.16 -12.71
C THR A 204 5.54 12.62 -12.25
N ALA A 205 5.45 13.57 -13.17
CA ALA A 205 5.40 15.00 -12.82
C ALA A 205 4.21 15.35 -11.91
N ALA A 206 3.01 14.81 -12.18
CA ALA A 206 1.82 15.07 -11.38
C ALA A 206 1.91 14.46 -9.96
N ARG A 207 2.55 13.28 -9.83
CA ARG A 207 2.83 12.65 -8.54
C ARG A 207 3.86 13.44 -7.74
N LEU A 208 4.97 13.89 -8.36
CA LEU A 208 5.95 14.78 -7.72
C LEU A 208 5.33 16.13 -7.30
N ALA A 209 4.41 16.69 -8.08
CA ALA A 209 3.66 17.88 -7.67
C ALA A 209 2.75 17.62 -6.45
N THR A 210 2.26 16.40 -6.28
CA THR A 210 1.51 16.01 -5.07
C THR A 210 2.42 15.90 -3.85
N VAL A 211 3.66 15.40 -4.04
CA VAL A 211 4.68 15.43 -2.99
C VAL A 211 4.93 16.86 -2.54
N ARG A 212 5.22 17.79 -3.48
CA ARG A 212 5.43 19.22 -3.18
C ARG A 212 4.27 19.81 -2.38
N ALA A 213 3.03 19.61 -2.85
CA ALA A 213 1.84 20.12 -2.18
C ALA A 213 1.68 19.62 -0.73
N ALA A 214 2.05 18.36 -0.46
CA ALA A 214 2.06 17.83 0.91
C ALA A 214 3.16 18.47 1.77
N ARG A 215 4.36 18.67 1.18
CA ARG A 215 5.49 19.33 1.84
C ARG A 215 5.22 20.79 2.17
N ASP A 216 4.48 21.50 1.32
CA ASP A 216 4.07 22.89 1.55
C ASP A 216 3.17 23.03 2.80
N LEU A 217 2.49 21.95 3.22
CA LEU A 217 1.74 21.86 4.47
C LEU A 217 2.54 21.27 5.64
N GLY A 218 3.85 21.04 5.46
CA GLY A 218 4.75 20.50 6.47
C GLY A 218 4.70 18.97 6.64
N LEU A 219 3.87 18.25 5.89
CA LEU A 219 3.74 16.78 6.00
C LEU A 219 4.91 16.08 5.34
N ASP A 220 5.69 15.29 6.08
CA ASP A 220 6.80 14.53 5.49
C ASP A 220 6.27 13.44 4.54
N VAL A 221 6.97 13.25 3.40
CA VAL A 221 6.56 12.31 2.36
C VAL A 221 7.72 11.44 1.95
N SER A 222 7.56 10.12 2.09
CA SER A 222 8.45 9.14 1.48
C SER A 222 8.06 8.84 0.05
N VAL A 223 9.04 8.72 -0.85
CA VAL A 223 8.80 8.20 -2.20
C VAL A 223 9.11 6.70 -2.25
N PHE A 224 8.15 5.93 -2.73
CA PHE A 224 8.29 4.50 -2.96
C PHE A 224 8.72 4.27 -4.41
N MET A 225 10.04 4.17 -4.61
CA MET A 225 10.67 3.78 -5.87
C MET A 225 10.68 2.24 -5.97
N MET A 226 9.47 1.68 -6.11
CA MET A 226 9.28 0.25 -6.26
C MET A 226 8.09 -0.01 -7.19
N PRO A 227 8.30 -0.78 -8.27
CA PRO A 227 9.50 -1.57 -8.55
C PRO A 227 10.62 -0.78 -9.24
N VAL A 228 11.88 -1.08 -8.89
CA VAL A 228 13.02 -0.89 -9.81
C VAL A 228 13.03 -2.08 -10.78
N LEU A 229 13.01 -1.79 -12.07
CA LEU A 229 12.90 -2.74 -13.17
C LEU A 229 14.30 -3.10 -13.69
N PRO A 230 14.73 -4.37 -13.60
CA PRO A 230 16.03 -4.80 -14.12
C PRO A 230 16.24 -4.40 -15.58
N HIS A 231 17.39 -3.84 -15.92
CA HIS A 231 17.75 -3.39 -17.28
C HIS A 231 16.90 -2.26 -17.88
N LEU A 232 15.80 -1.84 -17.25
CA LEU A 232 14.94 -0.75 -17.73
C LEU A 232 15.10 0.51 -16.88
N THR A 233 15.11 0.39 -15.55
CA THR A 233 15.20 1.54 -14.63
C THR A 233 16.30 1.42 -13.58
N ASP A 234 17.17 0.41 -13.68
CA ASP A 234 18.25 0.13 -12.72
C ASP A 234 19.61 0.75 -13.11
N GLY A 235 19.68 1.45 -14.24
CA GLY A 235 20.86 2.19 -14.71
C GLY A 235 21.20 3.39 -13.83
N VAL A 236 22.50 3.66 -13.60
CA VAL A 236 22.95 4.73 -12.69
C VAL A 236 22.41 6.11 -13.10
N ASP A 237 22.42 6.43 -14.40
CA ASP A 237 21.96 7.73 -14.89
C ASP A 237 20.46 7.92 -14.68
N HIS A 238 19.66 6.88 -14.95
CA HIS A 238 18.22 6.87 -14.66
C HIS A 238 17.96 7.07 -13.16
N LEU A 239 18.67 6.34 -12.31
CA LEU A 239 18.53 6.45 -10.85
C LEU A 239 18.95 7.84 -10.34
N ARG A 240 20.01 8.45 -10.88
CA ARG A 240 20.43 9.81 -10.54
C ARG A 240 19.37 10.83 -10.93
N ALA A 241 18.85 10.76 -12.16
CA ALA A 241 17.78 11.65 -12.62
C ALA A 241 16.52 11.51 -11.77
N ALA A 242 16.11 10.29 -11.46
CA ALA A 242 14.98 9.99 -10.60
C ALA A 242 15.15 10.59 -9.19
N LEU A 243 16.29 10.34 -8.55
CA LEU A 243 16.56 10.83 -7.20
C LEU A 243 16.70 12.36 -7.13
N SER A 244 17.26 12.99 -8.18
CA SER A 244 17.26 14.46 -8.29
C SER A 244 15.83 15.00 -8.33
N ALA A 245 14.96 14.45 -9.19
CA ALA A 245 13.58 14.88 -9.30
C ALA A 245 12.78 14.67 -8.00
N VAL A 246 13.05 13.58 -7.28
CA VAL A 246 12.48 13.32 -5.95
C VAL A 246 12.93 14.37 -4.95
N ARG A 247 14.23 14.65 -4.87
CA ARG A 247 14.78 15.69 -3.98
C ARG A 247 14.16 17.05 -4.28
N ASP A 248 14.04 17.42 -5.56
CA ASP A 248 13.44 18.69 -6.02
C ASP A 248 11.93 18.79 -5.75
N SER A 249 11.28 17.68 -5.38
CA SER A 249 9.90 17.68 -4.91
C SER A 249 9.75 17.91 -3.40
N GLY A 250 10.87 17.94 -2.66
CA GLY A 250 10.88 18.09 -1.21
C GLY A 250 10.58 16.79 -0.43
N ALA A 251 10.51 15.65 -1.11
CA ALA A 251 10.41 14.34 -0.46
C ALA A 251 11.51 14.17 0.60
N THR A 252 11.20 13.46 1.68
CA THR A 252 12.08 13.35 2.85
C THR A 252 12.86 12.04 2.90
N SER A 253 12.40 11.02 2.19
CA SER A 253 13.10 9.74 2.07
C SER A 253 12.66 8.97 0.84
N VAL A 254 13.47 8.00 0.42
CA VAL A 254 13.12 7.02 -0.61
C VAL A 254 13.19 5.61 -0.05
N MET A 255 12.13 4.84 -0.28
CA MET A 255 12.14 3.39 -0.13
C MET A 255 12.19 2.75 -1.51
N TYR A 256 13.01 1.72 -1.68
CA TYR A 256 13.16 1.03 -2.95
C TYR A 256 13.08 -0.48 -2.80
N SER A 257 12.63 -1.14 -3.86
CA SER A 257 12.70 -2.59 -4.02
C SER A 257 12.79 -2.93 -5.50
N ALA A 258 13.52 -3.99 -5.81
CA ALA A 258 13.44 -4.62 -7.11
C ALA A 258 12.01 -5.13 -7.38
N LEU A 259 11.69 -5.28 -8.66
CA LEU A 259 10.44 -5.90 -9.12
C LEU A 259 10.18 -7.24 -8.43
N HIS A 260 8.93 -7.41 -8.01
CA HIS A 260 8.40 -8.62 -7.37
C HIS A 260 7.24 -9.15 -8.19
N LEU A 261 7.36 -10.37 -8.72
CA LEU A 261 6.40 -10.99 -9.63
C LEU A 261 5.80 -12.24 -8.99
N LYS A 262 4.60 -12.10 -8.41
CA LYS A 262 3.84 -13.26 -7.93
C LYS A 262 3.37 -14.13 -9.11
N PRO A 263 3.10 -15.43 -8.89
CA PRO A 263 2.34 -16.24 -9.85
C PRO A 263 1.02 -15.54 -10.20
N GLY A 264 0.56 -15.70 -11.43
CA GLY A 264 -0.59 -14.97 -12.00
C GLY A 264 -0.18 -13.61 -12.57
N VAL A 265 0.61 -12.83 -11.82
CA VAL A 265 1.09 -11.49 -12.25
C VAL A 265 2.29 -11.60 -13.18
N LYS A 266 3.14 -12.60 -12.96
CA LYS A 266 4.33 -12.85 -13.76
C LYS A 266 3.97 -13.04 -15.24
N GLU A 267 2.91 -13.78 -15.53
CA GLU A 267 2.45 -14.09 -16.88
C GLU A 267 2.03 -12.81 -17.62
N TRP A 268 1.28 -11.92 -16.95
CA TRP A 268 0.92 -10.61 -17.49
C TRP A 268 2.14 -9.73 -17.76
N PHE A 269 3.08 -9.68 -16.81
CA PHE A 269 4.29 -8.89 -16.96
C PHE A 269 5.17 -9.41 -18.10
N PHE A 270 5.34 -10.72 -18.24
CA PHE A 270 6.13 -11.32 -19.33
C PHE A 270 5.45 -11.15 -20.69
N ALA A 271 4.12 -11.21 -20.76
CA ALA A 271 3.38 -10.91 -21.98
C ALA A 271 3.58 -9.45 -22.42
N TRP A 272 3.57 -8.50 -21.48
CA TRP A 272 3.92 -7.11 -21.75
C TRP A 272 5.39 -6.99 -22.19
N LEU A 273 6.31 -7.60 -21.45
CA LEU A 273 7.74 -7.52 -21.72
C LEU A 273 8.10 -8.06 -23.11
N GLY A 274 7.50 -9.18 -23.53
CA GLY A 274 7.74 -9.75 -24.84
C GLY A 274 7.21 -8.90 -26.01
N ARG A 275 6.24 -8.02 -25.76
CA ARG A 275 5.73 -7.09 -26.78
C ARG A 275 6.52 -5.79 -26.82
N GLU A 276 6.74 -5.18 -25.65
CA GLU A 276 7.29 -3.82 -25.56
C GLU A 276 8.82 -3.80 -25.45
N HIS A 277 9.42 -4.82 -24.82
CA HIS A 277 10.86 -4.91 -24.56
C HIS A 277 11.43 -6.32 -24.80
N PRO A 278 11.28 -6.89 -26.01
CA PRO A 278 11.77 -8.22 -26.33
C PRO A 278 13.28 -8.39 -26.10
N GLU A 279 14.05 -7.32 -26.17
CA GLU A 279 15.52 -7.29 -26.01
C GLU A 279 15.99 -7.65 -24.58
N VAL A 280 15.14 -7.54 -23.57
CA VAL A 280 15.47 -7.92 -22.18
C VAL A 280 14.73 -9.17 -21.69
N LEU A 281 13.86 -9.76 -22.53
CA LEU A 281 12.99 -10.87 -22.14
C LEU A 281 13.76 -12.08 -21.57
N ASP A 282 14.85 -12.50 -22.23
CA ASP A 282 15.66 -13.63 -21.77
C ASP A 282 16.28 -13.36 -20.38
N ARG A 283 16.75 -12.12 -20.16
CA ARG A 283 17.34 -11.73 -18.87
C ARG A 283 16.31 -11.77 -17.74
N TYR A 284 15.09 -11.33 -18.01
CA TYR A 284 13.99 -11.44 -17.06
C TYR A 284 13.59 -12.88 -16.80
N THR A 285 13.56 -13.72 -17.85
CA THR A 285 13.31 -15.16 -17.73
C THR A 285 14.29 -15.80 -16.76
N ASP A 286 15.58 -15.50 -16.90
CA ASP A 286 16.62 -15.99 -16.00
C ASP A 286 16.43 -15.47 -14.57
N LEU A 287 16.26 -14.17 -14.40
CA LEU A 287 16.13 -13.51 -13.08
C LEU A 287 14.93 -14.04 -12.29
N TYR A 288 13.80 -14.31 -12.94
CA TYR A 288 12.55 -14.69 -12.28
C TYR A 288 12.17 -16.16 -12.50
N SER A 289 13.05 -16.99 -13.06
CA SER A 289 12.80 -18.42 -13.32
C SER A 289 12.43 -19.21 -12.06
N ARG A 290 13.04 -18.88 -10.91
CA ARG A 290 12.99 -19.69 -9.68
C ARG A 290 12.10 -19.14 -8.57
N GLY A 291 11.44 -18.00 -8.77
CA GLY A 291 10.61 -17.41 -7.73
C GLY A 291 10.11 -16.00 -8.02
N THR A 292 9.49 -15.40 -7.01
CA THR A 292 8.82 -14.11 -7.13
C THR A 292 9.73 -12.91 -6.95
N TYR A 293 10.83 -13.10 -6.21
CA TYR A 293 11.81 -12.05 -5.94
C TYR A 293 12.98 -12.13 -6.90
N ALA A 294 13.52 -10.97 -7.26
CA ALA A 294 14.83 -10.92 -7.89
C ALA A 294 15.88 -11.63 -7.02
N PRO A 295 16.87 -12.33 -7.62
CA PRO A 295 17.86 -13.09 -6.88
C PRO A 295 18.61 -12.23 -5.86
N THR A 296 19.06 -12.84 -4.76
CA THR A 296 19.80 -12.12 -3.71
C THR A 296 21.04 -11.39 -4.23
N GLY A 297 21.71 -11.94 -5.25
CA GLY A 297 22.82 -11.26 -5.93
C GLY A 297 22.40 -9.94 -6.57
N TYR A 298 21.32 -9.95 -7.35
CA TYR A 298 20.77 -8.74 -7.97
C TYR A 298 20.33 -7.71 -6.91
N ARG A 299 19.63 -8.13 -5.86
CA ARG A 299 19.19 -7.22 -4.79
C ARG A 299 20.37 -6.59 -4.04
N LYS A 300 21.44 -7.34 -3.78
CA LYS A 300 22.69 -6.81 -3.18
C LYS A 300 23.37 -5.80 -4.11
N TRP A 301 23.46 -6.12 -5.40
CA TRP A 301 24.02 -5.22 -6.41
C TRP A 301 23.22 -3.92 -6.52
N LEU A 302 21.88 -4.01 -6.57
CA LEU A 302 21.00 -2.84 -6.63
C LEU A 302 21.17 -1.97 -5.38
N ALA A 303 21.24 -2.59 -4.20
CA ALA A 303 21.47 -1.87 -2.95
C ALA A 303 22.85 -1.16 -2.91
N ALA A 304 23.90 -1.81 -3.41
CA ALA A 304 25.24 -1.21 -3.50
C ALA A 304 25.28 0.01 -4.43
N ARG A 305 24.40 0.05 -5.44
CA ARG A 305 24.22 1.19 -6.35
C ARG A 305 23.37 2.31 -5.75
N LEU A 306 22.22 1.98 -5.15
CA LEU A 306 21.26 2.97 -4.66
C LEU A 306 21.68 3.64 -3.35
N ARG A 307 22.27 2.90 -2.40
CA ARG A 307 22.65 3.47 -1.09
C ARG A 307 23.54 4.72 -1.18
N PRO A 308 24.66 4.73 -1.93
CA PRO A 308 25.49 5.94 -2.03
C PRO A 308 24.75 7.10 -2.69
N LEU A 309 23.89 6.83 -3.68
CA LEU A 309 23.07 7.87 -4.30
C LEU A 309 22.06 8.46 -3.32
N LEU A 310 21.36 7.61 -2.54
CA LEU A 310 20.42 8.09 -1.52
C LEU A 310 21.10 9.01 -0.50
N ALA A 311 22.31 8.67 -0.06
CA ALA A 311 23.12 9.52 0.81
C ALA A 311 23.49 10.85 0.12
N GLU A 312 23.94 10.79 -1.14
CA GLU A 312 24.29 11.97 -1.95
C GLU A 312 23.13 12.96 -2.09
N TYR A 313 21.90 12.46 -2.28
CA TYR A 313 20.70 13.30 -2.41
C TYR A 313 20.02 13.61 -1.07
N GLY A 314 20.51 13.09 0.06
CA GLY A 314 19.89 13.27 1.38
C GLY A 314 18.51 12.61 1.51
N LEU A 315 18.26 11.52 0.77
CA LEU A 315 17.01 10.79 0.69
C LEU A 315 17.06 9.43 1.40
N GLU A 316 18.00 9.27 2.32
CA GLU A 316 18.14 8.06 3.13
C GLU A 316 16.88 7.80 3.97
N ARG A 317 16.73 6.57 4.46
CA ARG A 317 15.64 6.23 5.37
C ARG A 317 15.77 7.13 6.62
N GLY A 318 14.86 8.09 6.76
CA GLY A 318 14.75 8.91 7.97
C GLY A 318 14.45 8.04 9.21
N ARG A 319 14.31 8.67 10.37
CA ARG A 319 13.95 7.98 11.62
C ARG A 319 12.64 7.19 11.40
N THR A 320 12.70 5.88 11.55
CA THR A 320 11.53 5.02 11.45
C THR A 320 10.56 5.35 12.58
N ASP A 321 9.28 5.58 12.27
CA ASP A 321 8.26 5.75 13.30
C ASP A 321 8.03 4.40 14.00
N PRO A 322 8.20 4.28 15.32
CA PRO A 322 8.05 2.98 15.98
C PRO A 322 6.62 2.46 15.98
N SER A 323 5.63 3.31 15.69
CA SER A 323 4.24 2.90 15.55
C SER A 323 3.96 2.41 14.13
N THR A 324 4.16 3.23 13.11
CA THR A 324 3.77 2.87 11.73
C THR A 324 4.85 2.11 10.96
N GLY A 325 6.11 2.19 11.43
CA GLY A 325 7.38 1.88 10.77
C GLY A 325 7.55 2.35 9.33
N SER A 326 6.85 3.44 8.99
CA SER A 326 7.21 4.32 7.89
C SER A 326 8.23 5.38 8.35
N THR A 327 8.56 6.34 7.49
CA THR A 327 9.40 7.48 7.88
C THR A 327 8.60 8.40 8.78
N ARG A 328 9.05 8.56 10.04
CA ARG A 328 8.44 9.43 11.04
C ARG A 328 8.40 10.87 10.56
N SER A 329 7.20 11.44 10.50
CA SER A 329 7.00 12.85 10.20
C SER A 329 7.50 13.76 11.33
N ARG A 330 8.25 14.80 10.98
CA ARG A 330 8.72 15.86 11.90
C ARG A 330 7.57 16.65 12.54
N VAL A 331 6.37 16.64 11.96
CA VAL A 331 5.18 17.25 12.56
C VAL A 331 4.88 16.64 13.92
N HIS A 332 5.14 15.34 14.09
CA HIS A 332 4.96 14.66 15.38
C HIS A 332 6.09 14.96 16.37
N ASP A 333 7.29 15.33 15.91
CA ASP A 333 8.39 15.73 16.81
C ASP A 333 8.11 17.07 17.50
N ALA A 334 7.28 17.94 16.91
CA ALA A 334 6.80 19.17 17.53
C ALA A 334 5.78 18.94 18.67
N LEU A 335 5.19 17.74 18.77
CA LEU A 335 4.29 17.32 19.88
C LEU A 335 5.05 16.71 21.07
N GLY A 336 6.39 16.78 21.05
CA GLY A 336 7.35 16.04 21.88
C GLY A 336 7.09 15.96 23.40
N ASP A 337 6.32 16.87 23.99
CA ASP A 337 6.10 16.88 25.45
C ASP A 337 4.80 16.19 25.91
N ARG A 338 3.85 15.86 25.02
CA ARG A 338 2.57 15.22 25.41
C ARG A 338 2.52 13.71 25.20
N ALA A 339 3.24 13.18 24.22
CA ALA A 339 3.24 11.74 23.91
C ALA A 339 4.05 10.92 24.93
N GLU A 340 5.09 11.49 25.53
CA GLU A 340 5.87 10.83 26.60
C GLU A 340 5.04 10.59 27.87
N ALA A 341 4.04 11.43 28.15
CA ALA A 341 3.12 11.22 29.27
C ALA A 341 2.21 9.99 29.08
N ILE A 342 1.85 9.66 27.84
CA ILE A 342 1.02 8.49 27.50
C ILE A 342 1.88 7.21 27.47
N ALA A 343 3.12 7.28 26.98
CA ALA A 343 4.07 6.17 26.99
C ALA A 343 4.58 5.84 28.41
N GLY A 344 4.82 6.85 29.24
CA GLY A 344 5.29 6.70 30.61
C GLY A 344 4.29 5.98 31.53
N SER A 345 2.99 6.09 31.26
CA SER A 345 1.96 5.37 32.02
C SER A 345 1.87 3.88 31.68
N ARG A 346 2.46 3.41 30.56
CA ARG A 346 2.47 2.00 30.13
C ARG A 346 3.72 1.22 30.57
N ALA A 347 4.82 1.90 30.91
CA ALA A 347 6.06 1.24 31.33
C ALA A 347 6.00 0.59 32.72
N LEU A 348 5.03 0.99 33.57
CA LEU A 348 4.87 0.49 34.94
C LEU A 348 4.07 -0.83 35.07
N LEU A 349 3.58 -1.41 33.97
CA LEU A 349 2.79 -2.65 33.99
C LEU A 349 3.48 -3.87 33.34
N ALA A 350 4.70 -3.71 32.84
CA ALA A 350 5.47 -4.80 32.21
C ALA A 350 6.64 -5.32 33.06
N ALA A 351 6.83 -4.78 34.26
CA ALA A 351 7.90 -5.17 35.18
C ALA A 351 7.41 -6.16 36.24
N GLU A 352 6.79 -7.27 35.84
CA GLU A 352 6.57 -8.42 36.71
C GLU A 352 6.39 -9.68 35.85
N LEU A 353 7.49 -10.41 35.62
CA LEU A 353 7.65 -11.87 35.81
C LEU A 353 8.96 -12.38 35.12
N PRO A 354 9.65 -13.38 35.69
CA PRO A 354 11.08 -13.61 35.49
C PRO A 354 11.41 -14.74 34.49
N GLY A 355 12.67 -14.77 34.06
CA GLY A 355 13.19 -15.56 32.93
C GLY A 355 13.23 -17.09 33.06
N GLY A 356 13.62 -17.73 31.95
CA GLY A 356 13.86 -19.17 31.86
C GLY A 356 14.30 -19.59 30.46
N ALA A 357 15.35 -20.41 30.39
CA ALA A 357 16.21 -20.66 29.23
C ALA A 357 15.76 -21.80 28.26
N ARG A 358 16.28 -21.67 27.02
CA ARG A 358 16.87 -22.71 26.11
C ARG A 358 16.02 -23.80 25.41
N THR A 359 16.32 -23.88 24.10
CA THR A 359 16.42 -25.02 23.16
C THR A 359 15.18 -25.81 22.74
N ALA A 360 14.87 -25.78 21.43
CA ALA A 360 15.02 -26.90 20.48
C ALA A 360 14.25 -26.63 19.16
N HIS A 361 14.92 -26.75 18.00
CA HIS A 361 14.31 -27.20 16.74
C HIS A 361 13.89 -28.69 16.89
N PRO A 362 12.99 -29.30 16.08
CA PRO A 362 12.75 -29.04 14.64
C PRO A 362 11.29 -29.27 14.11
N ARG A 363 11.18 -29.12 12.77
CA ARG A 363 10.22 -29.75 11.81
C ARG A 363 8.91 -29.03 11.46
N LEU A 364 8.90 -28.53 10.21
CA LEU A 364 7.93 -28.81 9.14
C LEU A 364 6.58 -29.37 9.59
N PHE A 365 5.53 -28.56 9.47
CA PHE A 365 4.47 -28.74 8.47
C PHE A 365 3.97 -27.36 8.04
#